data_AF-A0A0J9YKD4-F1
#
_entry.id   AF-A0A0J9YKD4-F1
#
_cell.length_a   1.000
_cell.length_b   1.000
_cell.length_c   1.000
_cell.angle_alpha   90.00
_cell.angle_beta   90.00
_cell.angle_gamma   90.00
#
_symmetry.space_group_name_H-M   'P 1'
#
loop_
_entity.id
_entity.type
_entity.pdbx_description
1 polymer ?
#
loop_
_entity_poly.entity_id
_entity_poly.type
_entity_poly.pdbx_seq_one_letter_code
_entity_poly.pdbx_strand_id
1 'polypeptide(L)'
;MTVGCVAGDEESYTVFKDLFDPIIQDRHGGYKPTDKHKTDLNHENLKGGDDLDPNYVLSSRVRTGRSIKGYTLPPHCSRGERRAVEKLSVEALNSLTGEFKGKYYPLKSMTEQEQQQLIDDHFLFDKPVSPLLLASGMARDWPDARGIWHNDNKSFLVWVNEEDHLRVISMEKGGNMKEVFRRFCVGLQKIEEIFKKAGHPFMWNEHLGYVLTCPSNLGTGLRGGVHVKLANLSKHPKFEEILTRLRLQKRGTGGVDTAAVGAVFDISNADRLGSSEVEQVQLVVDGVKLMVEMEKKLEKGQSIDDMIPAQK
;
A
#
# COMPACT_ATOMS: atom_id res chain seq x y z
N MET A 1 5.96 -2.57 -15.63
CA MET A 1 7.08 -3.53 -15.53
C MET A 1 7.05 -4.18 -14.16
N THR A 2 7.19 -5.50 -14.06
CA THR A 2 7.27 -6.23 -12.78
C THR A 2 8.73 -6.31 -12.31
N VAL A 3 8.97 -6.59 -11.02
CA VAL A 3 10.33 -6.67 -10.45
C VAL A 3 11.04 -7.97 -10.80
N GLY A 4 10.33 -9.10 -10.80
CA GLY A 4 10.87 -10.41 -11.21
C GLY A 4 11.68 -11.17 -10.16
N CYS A 5 11.83 -10.65 -8.94
CA CYS A 5 12.45 -11.35 -7.81
C CYS A 5 11.76 -11.00 -6.48
N VAL A 6 12.00 -11.83 -5.45
CA VAL A 6 11.48 -11.66 -4.09
C VAL A 6 12.55 -12.06 -3.06
N ALA A 7 12.48 -11.50 -1.86
CA ALA A 7 13.27 -11.91 -0.71
C ALA A 7 12.57 -13.02 0.09
N GLY A 8 13.34 -13.99 0.58
CA GLY A 8 12.85 -15.06 1.44
C GLY A 8 12.96 -14.74 2.94
N ASP A 9 13.81 -13.78 3.30
CA ASP A 9 14.13 -13.33 4.65
C ASP A 9 14.81 -11.95 4.60
N GLU A 10 15.18 -11.38 5.76
CA GLU A 10 15.84 -10.07 5.82
C GLU A 10 17.25 -10.12 5.20
N GLU A 11 17.94 -11.23 5.43
CA GLU A 11 19.31 -11.51 4.99
C GLU A 11 19.43 -11.61 3.47
N SER A 12 18.38 -12.01 2.76
CA SER A 12 18.31 -12.08 1.30
C SER A 12 18.81 -10.79 0.63
N TYR A 13 18.43 -9.63 1.16
CA TYR A 13 18.84 -8.33 0.63
C TYR A 13 20.33 -8.02 0.84
N THR A 14 20.99 -8.70 1.77
CA THR A 14 22.44 -8.57 1.99
C THR A 14 23.22 -9.64 1.22
N VAL A 15 22.79 -10.90 1.31
CA VAL A 15 23.47 -12.04 0.68
C VAL A 15 23.46 -11.94 -0.84
N PHE A 16 22.34 -11.48 -1.42
CA PHE A 16 22.16 -11.35 -2.86
C PHE A 16 22.17 -9.90 -3.32
N LYS A 17 22.88 -9.02 -2.60
CA LYS A 17 22.88 -7.58 -2.88
C LYS A 17 23.36 -7.22 -4.29
N ASP A 18 24.28 -7.99 -4.86
CA ASP A 18 24.78 -7.76 -6.22
C ASP A 18 23.68 -7.95 -7.29
N LEU A 19 22.61 -8.68 -6.95
CA LEU A 19 21.39 -8.78 -7.75
C LEU A 19 20.34 -7.73 -7.34
N PHE A 20 20.09 -7.57 -6.04
CA PHE A 20 19.02 -6.69 -5.55
C PHE A 20 19.33 -5.21 -5.75
N ASP A 21 20.56 -4.76 -5.53
CA ASP A 21 20.95 -3.35 -5.59
C ASP A 21 20.65 -2.72 -6.97
N PRO A 22 21.06 -3.31 -8.12
CA PRO A 22 20.69 -2.79 -9.44
C PRO A 22 19.17 -2.78 -9.70
N ILE A 23 18.46 -3.83 -9.26
CA ILE A 23 17.01 -3.94 -9.43
C ILE A 23 16.28 -2.85 -8.63
N ILE A 24 16.73 -2.59 -7.40
CA ILE A 24 16.19 -1.54 -6.52
C ILE A 24 16.44 -0.17 -7.16
N GLN A 25 17.65 0.06 -7.66
CA GLN A 25 18.02 1.31 -8.33
C GLN A 25 17.13 1.57 -9.55
N ASP A 26 16.96 0.59 -10.43
CA ASP A 26 16.11 0.71 -11.62
C ASP A 26 14.63 0.91 -11.24
N ARG A 27 14.14 0.14 -10.26
CA ARG A 27 12.72 0.18 -9.87
C ARG A 27 12.35 1.48 -9.17
N HIS A 28 13.23 2.06 -8.37
CA HIS A 28 12.96 3.26 -7.56
C HIS A 28 13.64 4.52 -8.11
N GLY A 29 13.74 4.63 -9.44
CA GLY A 29 14.10 5.89 -10.10
C GLY A 29 15.52 6.36 -9.82
N GLY A 30 16.47 5.44 -9.71
CA GLY A 30 17.89 5.74 -9.54
C GLY A 30 18.38 5.73 -8.10
N TYR A 31 17.64 5.15 -7.15
CA TYR A 31 18.04 5.02 -5.75
C TYR A 31 19.30 4.14 -5.60
N LYS A 32 20.43 4.74 -5.25
CA LYS A 32 21.75 4.10 -5.28
C LYS A 32 22.02 3.30 -4.01
N PRO A 33 22.95 2.33 -4.04
CA PRO A 33 23.38 1.60 -2.84
C PRO A 33 23.95 2.48 -1.70
N THR A 34 24.37 3.71 -2.02
CA THR A 34 24.88 4.69 -1.07
C THR A 34 23.81 5.61 -0.48
N ASP A 35 22.62 5.62 -1.08
CA ASP A 35 21.53 6.49 -0.64
C ASP A 35 20.93 5.96 0.65
N LYS A 36 20.28 6.85 1.42
CA LYS A 36 19.66 6.50 2.70
C LYS A 36 18.18 6.81 2.65
N HIS A 37 17.39 5.93 3.27
CA HIS A 37 15.95 6.07 3.26
C HIS A 37 15.52 7.08 4.33
N LYS A 38 14.50 7.87 4.00
CA LYS A 38 13.88 8.82 4.90
C LYS A 38 12.47 8.34 5.25
N THR A 39 12.16 8.28 6.53
CA THR A 39 10.81 8.01 7.05
C THR A 39 10.27 9.29 7.69
N ASP A 40 9.01 9.62 7.43
CA ASP A 40 8.29 10.73 8.07
C ASP A 40 6.82 10.34 8.21
N LEU A 41 6.47 9.81 9.38
CA LEU A 41 5.10 9.51 9.78
C LEU A 41 4.45 10.66 10.57
N ASN A 42 5.03 11.87 10.54
CA ASN A 42 4.36 13.04 11.09
C ASN A 42 3.29 13.54 10.11
N HIS A 43 2.07 13.01 10.27
CA HIS A 43 0.94 13.33 9.40
C HIS A 43 0.58 14.82 9.35
N GLU A 44 0.98 15.62 10.35
CA GLU A 44 0.70 17.06 10.41
C GLU A 44 1.46 17.84 9.32
N ASN A 45 2.56 17.28 8.81
CA ASN A 45 3.34 17.86 7.72
C ASN A 45 2.62 17.83 6.37
N LEU A 46 1.53 17.06 6.23
CA LEU A 46 0.74 17.00 5.00
C LEU A 46 -0.05 18.31 4.77
N LYS A 47 0.15 18.93 3.61
CA LYS A 47 -0.51 20.18 3.21
C LYS A 47 -1.74 19.89 2.35
N GLY A 48 -2.90 20.36 2.81
CA GLY A 48 -4.19 20.08 2.17
C GLY A 48 -4.54 18.58 2.17
N GLY A 49 -5.29 18.14 1.17
CA GLY A 49 -5.70 16.73 1.01
C GLY A 49 -6.93 16.35 1.82
N ASP A 50 -7.51 17.30 2.54
CA ASP A 50 -8.79 17.20 3.24
C ASP A 50 -10.00 17.51 2.33
N ASP A 51 -9.74 17.96 1.10
CA ASP A 51 -10.72 18.58 0.20
C ASP A 51 -10.71 18.00 -1.23
N LEU A 52 -10.19 16.79 -1.46
CA LEU A 52 -10.24 16.21 -2.80
C LEU A 52 -11.70 16.06 -3.25
N ASP A 53 -12.03 16.54 -4.46
CA ASP A 53 -13.42 16.70 -4.88
C ASP A 53 -14.18 15.36 -4.89
N PRO A 54 -15.18 15.17 -4.01
CA PRO A 54 -15.87 13.89 -3.84
C PRO A 54 -16.76 13.52 -5.03
N ASN A 55 -17.02 14.44 -5.98
CA ASN A 55 -17.71 14.09 -7.24
C ASN A 55 -16.82 13.24 -8.16
N TYR A 56 -15.50 13.33 -8.00
CA TYR A 56 -14.53 12.58 -8.79
C TYR A 56 -13.84 11.51 -7.93
N VAL A 57 -13.43 11.86 -6.72
CA VAL A 57 -12.74 10.97 -5.78
C VAL A 57 -13.74 10.20 -4.93
N LEU A 58 -13.94 8.93 -5.26
CA LEU A 58 -14.94 8.04 -4.65
C LEU A 58 -14.46 7.45 -3.31
N SER A 59 -13.15 7.26 -3.16
CA SER A 59 -12.55 6.75 -1.94
C SER A 59 -11.06 7.07 -1.89
N SER A 60 -10.55 7.25 -0.68
CA SER A 60 -9.14 7.52 -0.38
C SER A 60 -8.57 6.39 0.48
N ARG A 61 -7.34 5.97 0.19
CA ARG A 61 -6.72 4.82 0.85
C ARG A 61 -5.21 4.94 0.94
N VAL A 62 -4.66 4.66 2.12
CA VAL A 62 -3.22 4.55 2.36
C VAL A 62 -2.92 3.16 2.89
N ARG A 63 -1.92 2.48 2.32
CA ARG A 63 -1.45 1.18 2.82
C ARG A 63 0.04 1.13 2.97
N THR A 64 0.55 0.26 3.82
CA THR A 64 1.95 -0.19 3.81
C THR A 64 2.04 -1.67 4.15
N GLY A 65 3.24 -2.24 4.07
CA GLY A 65 3.56 -3.53 4.67
C GLY A 65 4.50 -3.38 5.87
N ARG A 66 4.49 -4.37 6.77
CA ARG A 66 5.52 -4.54 7.80
C ARG A 66 5.90 -6.01 7.91
N SER A 67 7.20 -6.29 7.96
CA SER A 67 7.75 -7.61 8.25
C SER A 67 8.33 -7.64 9.66
N ILE A 68 8.26 -8.79 10.31
CA ILE A 68 8.56 -8.96 11.73
C ILE A 68 9.93 -9.62 11.82
N LYS A 69 10.88 -8.96 12.48
CA LYS A 69 12.28 -9.39 12.52
C LYS A 69 12.42 -10.77 13.16
N GLY A 70 13.26 -11.60 12.58
CA GLY A 70 13.52 -12.98 13.06
C GLY A 70 12.56 -14.05 12.50
N TYR A 71 11.65 -13.69 11.59
CA TYR A 71 10.81 -14.63 10.85
C TYR A 71 11.08 -14.52 9.36
N THR A 72 11.15 -15.64 8.65
CA THR A 72 11.29 -15.63 7.18
C THR A 72 10.01 -15.10 6.52
N LEU A 73 10.16 -14.49 5.34
CA LEU A 73 9.11 -13.83 4.57
C LEU A 73 8.17 -14.85 3.87
N PRO A 74 6.97 -14.44 3.42
CA PRO A 74 5.97 -15.32 2.81
C PRO A 74 6.46 -16.31 1.75
N PRO A 75 7.41 -15.97 0.84
CA PRO A 75 7.93 -16.93 -0.13
C PRO A 75 8.54 -18.17 0.53
N HIS A 76 9.18 -18.01 1.69
CA HIS A 76 9.97 -19.06 2.33
C HIS A 76 9.39 -19.59 3.64
N CYS A 77 8.55 -18.82 4.35
CA CYS A 77 8.05 -19.19 5.68
C CYS A 77 7.46 -20.59 5.77
N SER A 78 7.84 -21.30 6.82
CA SER A 78 7.19 -22.56 7.21
C SER A 78 5.78 -22.30 7.77
N ARG A 79 4.95 -23.35 7.86
CA ARG A 79 3.65 -23.25 8.57
C ARG A 79 3.83 -22.80 10.02
N GLY A 80 4.91 -23.25 10.68
CA GLY A 80 5.22 -22.89 12.06
C GLY A 80 5.51 -21.40 12.23
N GLU A 81 6.40 -20.84 11.40
CA GLU A 81 6.70 -19.41 11.42
C GLU A 81 5.48 -18.56 11.06
N ARG A 82 4.72 -18.96 10.04
CA ARG A 82 3.50 -18.23 9.65
C ARG A 82 2.47 -18.16 10.77
N ARG A 83 2.25 -19.28 11.48
CA ARG A 83 1.38 -19.35 12.67
C ARG A 83 1.93 -18.54 13.83
N ALA A 84 3.26 -18.52 14.02
CA ALA A 84 3.88 -17.66 15.01
C ALA A 84 3.56 -16.20 14.70
N VAL A 85 3.84 -15.74 13.46
CA VAL A 85 3.50 -14.40 12.96
C VAL A 85 2.03 -14.05 13.16
N GLU A 86 1.11 -14.96 12.82
CA GLU A 86 -0.32 -14.75 13.06
C GLU A 86 -0.60 -14.51 14.56
N LYS A 87 -0.14 -15.40 15.43
CA LYS A 87 -0.41 -15.33 16.88
C LYS A 87 0.03 -13.99 17.47
N LEU A 88 1.29 -13.60 17.24
CA LEU A 88 1.84 -12.35 17.76
C LEU A 88 1.16 -11.12 17.14
N SER A 89 0.77 -11.18 15.87
CA SER A 89 0.02 -10.10 15.23
C SER A 89 -1.37 -9.93 15.82
N VAL A 90 -2.10 -11.03 16.04
CA VAL A 90 -3.45 -11.00 16.61
C VAL A 90 -3.42 -10.48 18.05
N GLU A 91 -2.44 -10.91 18.86
CA GLU A 91 -2.25 -10.41 20.22
C GLU A 91 -2.01 -8.89 20.23
N ALA A 92 -1.11 -8.42 19.37
CA ALA A 92 -0.82 -6.99 19.26
C ALA A 92 -2.06 -6.19 18.81
N LEU A 93 -2.72 -6.62 17.74
CA LEU A 93 -3.87 -5.91 17.16
C LEU A 93 -5.09 -5.89 18.09
N ASN A 94 -5.33 -6.96 18.86
CA ASN A 94 -6.43 -7.00 19.83
C ASN A 94 -6.23 -6.08 21.04
N SER A 95 -4.98 -5.65 21.29
CA SER A 95 -4.66 -4.67 22.34
C SER A 95 -4.95 -3.21 21.93
N LEU A 96 -5.25 -2.96 20.64
CA LEU A 96 -5.64 -1.63 20.17
C LEU A 96 -6.97 -1.19 20.79
N THR A 97 -7.05 0.11 21.09
CA THR A 97 -8.20 0.76 21.77
C THR A 97 -8.61 2.04 21.04
N GLY A 98 -9.71 2.66 21.48
CA GLY A 98 -10.23 3.90 20.89
C GLY A 98 -10.70 3.70 19.46
N GLU A 99 -10.36 4.63 18.56
CA GLU A 99 -10.71 4.55 17.12
C GLU A 99 -10.12 3.32 16.41
N PHE A 100 -9.12 2.67 17.02
CA PHE A 100 -8.47 1.47 16.52
C PHE A 100 -8.95 0.20 17.20
N LYS A 101 -9.99 0.25 18.05
CA LYS A 101 -10.56 -0.98 18.59
C LYS A 101 -11.17 -1.82 17.46
N GLY A 102 -10.86 -3.11 17.44
CA GLY A 102 -11.28 -4.00 16.37
C GLY A 102 -11.20 -5.47 16.73
N LYS A 103 -11.39 -6.32 15.72
CA LYS A 103 -11.44 -7.78 15.83
C LYS A 103 -10.70 -8.46 14.67
N TYR A 104 -10.09 -9.62 14.95
CA TYR A 104 -9.49 -10.49 13.96
C TYR A 104 -10.46 -11.57 13.45
N TYR A 105 -10.42 -11.82 12.15
CA TYR A 105 -11.22 -12.78 11.41
C TYR A 105 -10.27 -13.73 10.65
N PRO A 106 -10.00 -14.93 11.19
CA PRO A 106 -9.19 -15.93 10.50
C PRO A 106 -9.92 -16.43 9.25
N LEU A 107 -9.24 -16.50 8.10
CA LEU A 107 -9.84 -16.95 6.84
C LEU A 107 -10.39 -18.38 6.94
N LYS A 108 -9.70 -19.27 7.66
CA LYS A 108 -10.11 -20.68 7.83
C LYS A 108 -11.44 -20.88 8.54
N SER A 109 -11.92 -19.86 9.26
CA SER A 109 -13.13 -19.91 10.09
C SER A 109 -14.15 -18.86 9.69
N MET A 110 -13.91 -18.16 8.57
CA MET A 110 -14.80 -17.14 8.05
C MET A 110 -16.03 -17.82 7.43
N THR A 111 -17.21 -17.38 7.82
CA THR A 111 -18.46 -17.83 7.18
C THR A 111 -18.57 -17.25 5.77
N GLU A 112 -19.33 -17.90 4.88
CA GLU A 112 -19.57 -17.37 3.52
C GLU A 112 -20.17 -15.96 3.56
N GLN A 113 -21.03 -15.67 4.53
CA GLN A 113 -21.64 -14.35 4.71
C GLN A 113 -20.60 -13.29 5.12
N GLU A 114 -19.73 -13.58 6.09
CA GLU A 114 -18.64 -12.67 6.48
C GLU A 114 -17.66 -12.44 5.32
N GLN A 115 -17.32 -13.51 4.60
CA GLN A 115 -16.45 -13.45 3.45
C GLN A 115 -17.04 -12.56 2.35
N GLN A 116 -18.30 -12.79 1.98
CA GLN A 116 -18.98 -12.00 0.95
C GLN A 116 -19.08 -10.52 1.38
N GLN A 117 -19.43 -10.25 2.63
CA GLN A 117 -19.50 -8.87 3.13
C GLN A 117 -18.14 -8.17 3.03
N LEU A 118 -17.04 -8.83 3.40
CA LEU A 118 -15.71 -8.24 3.30
C LEU A 118 -15.23 -8.08 1.85
N ILE A 119 -15.70 -8.92 0.92
CA ILE A 119 -15.47 -8.76 -0.53
C ILE A 119 -16.23 -7.54 -1.06
N ASP A 120 -17.51 -7.43 -0.74
CA ASP A 120 -18.39 -6.33 -1.18
C ASP A 120 -17.90 -4.98 -0.65
N ASP A 121 -17.36 -4.97 0.57
CA ASP A 121 -16.77 -3.79 1.18
C ASP A 121 -15.36 -3.44 0.62
N HIS A 122 -14.79 -4.28 -0.27
CA HIS A 122 -13.41 -4.20 -0.78
C HIS A 122 -12.32 -4.30 0.29
N PHE A 123 -12.58 -5.07 1.35
CA PHE A 123 -11.69 -5.26 2.49
C PHE A 123 -10.93 -6.57 2.46
N LEU A 124 -11.52 -7.63 1.92
CA LEU A 124 -10.90 -8.96 1.88
C LEU A 124 -9.86 -9.05 0.77
N PHE A 125 -8.77 -9.76 1.06
CA PHE A 125 -7.88 -10.27 0.04
C PHE A 125 -8.31 -11.69 -0.32
N ASP A 126 -8.38 -11.99 -1.62
CA ASP A 126 -8.77 -13.32 -2.10
C ASP A 126 -7.57 -14.29 -2.07
N LYS A 127 -7.84 -15.58 -2.31
CA LYS A 127 -6.80 -16.56 -2.57
C LYS A 127 -5.86 -16.02 -3.66
N PRO A 128 -4.53 -16.02 -3.44
CA PRO A 128 -3.59 -15.56 -4.43
C PRO A 128 -3.77 -16.29 -5.77
N VAL A 129 -4.32 -15.60 -6.77
CA VAL A 129 -4.42 -16.07 -8.16
C VAL A 129 -3.34 -15.46 -9.05
N SER A 130 -2.66 -14.43 -8.57
CA SER A 130 -1.60 -13.76 -9.32
C SER A 130 -0.45 -14.73 -9.59
N PRO A 131 0.01 -14.86 -10.85
CA PRO A 131 1.14 -15.72 -11.17
C PRO A 131 2.42 -15.29 -10.44
N LEU A 132 2.55 -14.00 -10.08
CA LEU A 132 3.69 -13.50 -9.31
C LEU A 132 3.71 -14.07 -7.89
N LEU A 133 2.55 -14.18 -7.23
CA LEU A 133 2.42 -14.73 -5.88
C LEU A 133 2.54 -16.26 -5.89
N LEU A 134 1.99 -16.92 -6.92
CA LEU A 134 2.04 -18.37 -7.06
C LEU A 134 3.46 -18.87 -7.38
N ALA A 135 4.14 -18.25 -8.35
CA ALA A 135 5.48 -18.65 -8.77
C ALA A 135 6.55 -18.40 -7.69
N SER A 136 6.31 -17.47 -6.76
CA SER A 136 7.19 -17.21 -5.61
C SER A 136 6.87 -18.08 -4.39
N GLY A 137 5.89 -18.98 -4.46
CA GLY A 137 5.55 -19.89 -3.36
C GLY A 137 4.78 -19.26 -2.20
N MET A 138 4.29 -18.02 -2.33
CA MET A 138 3.56 -17.32 -1.26
C MET A 138 2.18 -17.92 -0.94
N ALA A 139 1.62 -18.67 -1.89
CA ALA A 139 0.29 -19.30 -1.75
C ALA A 139 0.29 -20.65 -1.00
N ARG A 140 1.45 -21.11 -0.51
CA ARG A 140 1.55 -22.40 0.20
C ARG A 140 0.63 -22.46 1.43
N ASP A 141 0.05 -23.65 1.63
CA ASP A 141 -0.83 -24.02 2.75
C ASP A 141 -2.08 -23.13 2.94
N TRP A 142 -2.51 -22.40 1.91
CA TRP A 142 -3.70 -21.54 2.01
C TRP A 142 -4.96 -22.32 2.49
N PRO A 143 -5.77 -21.80 3.43
CA PRO A 143 -5.70 -20.49 4.10
C PRO A 143 -5.03 -20.50 5.49
N ASP A 144 -4.16 -21.47 5.78
CA ASP A 144 -3.53 -21.61 7.12
C ASP A 144 -2.80 -20.33 7.55
N ALA A 145 -3.14 -19.87 8.76
CA ALA A 145 -2.59 -18.68 9.41
C ALA A 145 -2.76 -17.36 8.66
N ARG A 146 -3.80 -17.23 7.83
CA ARG A 146 -4.20 -15.98 7.16
C ARG A 146 -5.48 -15.43 7.76
N GLY A 147 -5.60 -14.12 7.77
CA GLY A 147 -6.81 -13.45 8.21
C GLY A 147 -6.74 -11.95 8.06
N ILE A 148 -7.85 -11.33 8.42
CA ILE A 148 -8.02 -9.89 8.39
C ILE A 148 -8.42 -9.42 9.78
N TRP A 149 -7.73 -8.40 10.25
CA TRP A 149 -8.19 -7.60 11.38
C TRP A 149 -8.74 -6.28 10.84
N HIS A 150 -9.80 -5.77 11.44
CA HIS A 150 -10.24 -4.40 11.18
C HIS A 150 -10.87 -3.77 12.41
N ASN A 151 -10.83 -2.44 12.48
CA ASN A 151 -11.58 -1.69 13.49
C ASN A 151 -13.09 -1.77 13.25
N ASP A 152 -13.88 -1.40 14.26
CA ASP A 152 -15.34 -1.52 14.21
C ASP A 152 -15.95 -0.70 13.05
N ASN A 153 -15.35 0.45 12.73
CA ASN A 153 -15.78 1.34 11.64
C ASN A 153 -15.28 0.92 10.26
N LYS A 154 -14.51 -0.18 10.17
CA LYS A 154 -13.88 -0.69 8.94
C LYS A 154 -13.08 0.37 8.15
N SER A 155 -12.47 1.31 8.87
CA SER A 155 -11.66 2.41 8.32
C SER A 155 -10.16 2.22 8.53
N PHE A 156 -9.78 1.23 9.36
CA PHE A 156 -8.41 0.81 9.59
C PHE A 156 -8.36 -0.73 9.62
N LEU A 157 -7.56 -1.33 8.75
CA LEU A 157 -7.52 -2.77 8.50
C LEU A 157 -6.07 -3.26 8.49
N VAL A 158 -5.89 -4.53 8.87
CA VAL A 158 -4.60 -5.21 8.80
C VAL A 158 -4.81 -6.60 8.21
N TRP A 159 -4.22 -6.85 7.05
CA TRP A 159 -4.13 -8.22 6.52
C TRP A 159 -2.92 -8.91 7.12
N VAL A 160 -3.10 -10.16 7.52
CA VAL A 160 -2.07 -10.99 8.15
C VAL A 160 -1.71 -12.15 7.22
N ASN A 161 -0.40 -12.28 6.93
CA ASN A 161 0.22 -13.35 6.14
C ASN A 161 -0.26 -13.51 4.68
N GLU A 162 -0.52 -12.40 3.99
CA GLU A 162 -0.81 -12.40 2.55
C GLU A 162 0.50 -12.30 1.74
N GLU A 163 0.81 -11.17 1.08
CA GLU A 163 2.06 -10.92 0.34
C GLU A 163 3.23 -10.56 1.28
N ASP A 164 2.91 -10.07 2.48
CA ASP A 164 3.85 -9.71 3.56
C ASP A 164 3.26 -10.18 4.91
N HIS A 165 4.04 -10.12 6.00
CA HIS A 165 3.53 -10.51 7.33
C HIS A 165 2.31 -9.68 7.72
N LEU A 166 2.41 -8.35 7.55
CA LEU A 166 1.32 -7.41 7.80
C LEU A 166 1.14 -6.49 6.59
N ARG A 167 -0.11 -6.25 6.19
CA ARG A 167 -0.49 -5.10 5.35
C ARG A 167 -1.42 -4.20 6.14
N VAL A 168 -0.91 -3.04 6.56
CA VAL A 168 -1.66 -2.05 7.34
C VAL A 168 -2.31 -1.06 6.39
N ILE A 169 -3.60 -0.81 6.56
CA ILE A 169 -4.44 -0.09 5.62
C ILE A 169 -5.32 0.90 6.40
N SER A 170 -5.36 2.15 5.95
CA SER A 170 -6.38 3.13 6.32
C SER A 170 -7.15 3.50 5.08
N MET A 171 -8.48 3.54 5.16
CA MET A 171 -9.32 3.95 4.03
C MET A 171 -10.67 4.50 4.45
N GLU A 172 -11.28 5.29 3.59
CA GLU A 172 -12.66 5.75 3.70
C GLU A 172 -13.22 6.16 2.34
N LYS A 173 -14.54 6.35 2.27
CA LYS A 173 -15.21 6.93 1.10
C LYS A 173 -14.93 8.44 1.01
N GLY A 174 -14.94 8.97 -0.20
CA GLY A 174 -14.66 10.38 -0.46
C GLY A 174 -13.18 10.75 -0.47
N GLY A 175 -12.93 12.05 -0.41
CA GLY A 175 -11.65 12.68 -0.75
C GLY A 175 -10.80 13.21 0.41
N ASN A 176 -11.11 12.86 1.67
CA ASN A 176 -10.33 13.33 2.82
C ASN A 176 -9.08 12.46 3.06
N MET A 177 -8.13 12.53 2.12
CA MET A 177 -6.83 11.85 2.22
C MET A 177 -6.07 12.23 3.49
N LYS A 178 -6.23 13.46 3.98
CA LYS A 178 -5.56 13.93 5.20
C LYS A 178 -6.00 13.15 6.43
N GLU A 179 -7.30 12.93 6.60
CA GLU A 179 -7.84 12.12 7.70
C GLU A 179 -7.45 10.64 7.55
N VAL A 180 -7.51 10.09 6.33
CA VAL A 180 -7.03 8.73 6.05
C VAL A 180 -5.57 8.57 6.46
N PHE A 181 -4.72 9.55 6.12
CA PHE A 181 -3.29 9.51 6.43
C PHE A 181 -2.99 9.75 7.91
N ARG A 182 -3.74 10.61 8.60
CA ARG A 182 -3.67 10.79 10.05
C ARG A 182 -3.92 9.46 10.75
N ARG A 183 -5.07 8.83 10.48
CA ARG A 183 -5.44 7.53 11.05
C ARG A 183 -4.42 6.45 10.72
N PHE A 184 -3.89 6.44 9.50
CA PHE A 184 -2.81 5.54 9.08
C PHE A 184 -1.55 5.70 9.95
N CYS A 185 -1.04 6.92 10.08
CA CYS A 185 0.20 7.18 10.82
C CYS A 185 0.04 6.83 12.31
N VAL A 186 -1.04 7.31 12.94
CA VAL A 186 -1.30 7.06 14.38
C VAL A 186 -1.48 5.56 14.63
N GLY A 187 -2.27 4.87 13.81
CA GLY A 187 -2.50 3.44 13.94
C GLY A 187 -1.23 2.62 13.74
N LEU A 188 -0.42 2.96 12.73
CA LEU A 188 0.84 2.28 12.45
C LEU A 188 1.88 2.48 13.55
N GLN A 189 1.99 3.69 14.10
CA GLN A 189 2.87 3.98 15.23
C GLN A 189 2.46 3.20 16.49
N LYS A 190 1.15 3.11 16.78
CA LYS A 190 0.63 2.28 17.88
C LYS A 190 0.96 0.81 17.70
N ILE A 191 0.75 0.27 16.50
CA ILE A 191 1.12 -1.11 16.16
C ILE A 191 2.62 -1.31 16.41
N GLU A 192 3.48 -0.45 15.86
CA GLU A 192 4.93 -0.58 16.00
C GLU A 192 5.39 -0.50 17.47
N GLU A 193 4.79 0.38 18.28
CA GLU A 193 5.06 0.46 19.71
C GLU A 193 4.73 -0.86 20.43
N ILE A 194 3.57 -1.46 20.14
CA ILE A 194 3.15 -2.74 20.72
C ILE A 194 4.13 -3.85 20.34
N PHE A 195 4.49 -3.95 19.06
CA PHE A 195 5.44 -4.95 18.57
C PHE A 195 6.84 -4.79 19.18
N LYS A 196 7.35 -3.55 19.29
CA LYS A 196 8.62 -3.26 19.97
C LYS A 196 8.57 -3.66 21.44
N LYS A 197 7.50 -3.29 22.15
CA LYS A 197 7.31 -3.63 23.57
C LYS A 197 7.22 -5.14 23.81
N ALA A 198 6.67 -5.89 22.85
CA ALA A 198 6.61 -7.34 22.87
C ALA A 198 7.93 -8.04 22.47
N GLY A 199 9.00 -7.29 22.15
CA GLY A 199 10.29 -7.86 21.74
C GLY A 199 10.31 -8.36 20.28
N HIS A 200 9.36 -7.93 19.45
CA HIS A 200 9.20 -8.34 18.07
C HIS A 200 9.24 -7.12 17.12
N PRO A 201 10.37 -6.39 17.02
CA PRO A 201 10.45 -5.20 16.17
C PRO A 201 10.29 -5.56 14.69
N PHE A 202 9.98 -4.55 13.86
CA PHE A 202 9.92 -4.73 12.42
C PHE A 202 11.32 -4.81 11.79
N MET A 203 11.42 -5.51 10.66
CA MET A 203 12.61 -5.51 9.81
C MET A 203 12.80 -4.11 9.21
N TRP A 204 13.93 -3.49 9.51
CA TRP A 204 14.26 -2.14 9.06
C TRP A 204 15.77 -1.93 9.07
N ASN A 205 16.28 -1.21 8.06
CA ASN A 205 17.64 -0.67 8.08
C ASN A 205 17.69 0.72 7.41
N GLU A 206 18.78 1.45 7.65
CA GLU A 206 18.92 2.84 7.20
C GLU A 206 18.90 2.99 5.66
N HIS A 207 19.38 1.98 4.93
CA HIS A 207 19.47 2.03 3.47
C HIS A 207 18.13 1.69 2.80
N LEU A 208 17.49 0.60 3.20
CA LEU A 208 16.28 0.08 2.56
C LEU A 208 14.98 0.51 3.24
N GLY A 209 15.04 1.17 4.39
CA GLY A 209 13.87 1.42 5.22
C GLY A 209 13.25 0.12 5.72
N TYR A 210 11.91 0.03 5.69
CA TYR A 210 11.21 -1.19 6.07
C TYR A 210 11.38 -2.27 5.00
N VAL A 211 11.80 -3.46 5.43
CA VAL A 211 12.05 -4.59 4.53
C VAL A 211 10.75 -5.37 4.31
N LEU A 212 10.45 -5.64 3.03
CA LEU A 212 9.28 -6.39 2.58
C LEU A 212 9.67 -7.41 1.50
N THR A 213 8.75 -8.32 1.18
CA THR A 213 8.99 -9.44 0.25
C THR A 213 9.46 -8.98 -1.13
N CYS A 214 8.75 -8.01 -1.71
CA CYS A 214 9.02 -7.54 -3.07
C CYS A 214 9.87 -6.25 -3.02
N PRO A 215 10.97 -6.15 -3.79
CA PRO A 215 11.80 -4.95 -3.82
C PRO A 215 11.03 -3.66 -4.16
N SER A 216 9.92 -3.74 -4.91
CA SER A 216 9.10 -2.55 -5.19
C SER A 216 8.38 -1.97 -3.97
N ASN A 217 8.33 -2.69 -2.85
CA ASN A 217 7.66 -2.28 -1.63
C ASN A 217 8.66 -1.90 -0.51
N LEU A 218 9.97 -1.82 -0.77
CA LEU A 218 10.94 -1.31 0.19
C LEU A 218 10.70 0.17 0.55
N GLY A 219 11.45 0.67 1.53
CA GLY A 219 11.38 2.05 2.00
C GLY A 219 10.21 2.24 2.94
N THR A 220 9.25 3.07 2.52
CA THR A 220 8.02 3.30 3.27
C THR A 220 7.05 2.11 3.17
N GLY A 221 7.16 1.33 2.09
CA GLY A 221 6.14 0.40 1.62
C GLY A 221 4.80 1.04 1.28
N LEU A 222 4.72 2.38 1.31
CA LEU A 222 3.47 3.14 1.30
C LEU A 222 2.87 3.25 -0.09
N ARG A 223 1.63 2.82 -0.24
CA ARG A 223 0.81 3.13 -1.41
C ARG A 223 -0.40 3.95 -0.96
N GLY A 224 -0.29 5.27 -1.12
CA GLY A 224 -1.38 6.23 -1.00
C GLY A 224 -2.07 6.38 -2.35
N GLY A 225 -3.39 6.33 -2.38
CA GLY A 225 -4.12 6.41 -3.63
C GLY A 225 -5.61 6.63 -3.47
N VAL A 226 -6.25 6.87 -4.60
CA VAL A 226 -7.67 7.17 -4.71
C VAL A 226 -8.33 6.31 -5.77
N HIS A 227 -9.62 6.02 -5.59
CA HIS A 227 -10.48 5.70 -6.71
C HIS A 227 -11.04 7.01 -7.26
N VAL A 228 -10.63 7.37 -8.48
CA VAL A 228 -11.00 8.64 -9.12
C VAL A 228 -11.64 8.40 -10.48
N LYS A 229 -12.75 9.08 -10.74
CA LYS A 229 -13.45 9.06 -12.02
C LYS A 229 -12.83 10.07 -12.98
N LEU A 230 -12.27 9.58 -14.09
CA LEU A 230 -11.56 10.39 -15.09
C LEU A 230 -12.05 10.03 -16.50
N ALA A 231 -13.30 10.38 -16.81
CA ALA A 231 -13.98 9.92 -18.02
C ALA A 231 -13.39 10.48 -19.31
N ASN A 232 -12.87 11.70 -19.25
CA ASN A 232 -12.29 12.42 -20.38
C ASN A 232 -10.77 12.35 -20.38
N LEU A 233 -10.13 12.59 -19.23
CA LEU A 233 -8.67 12.61 -19.11
C LEU A 233 -8.06 11.25 -19.45
N SER A 234 -8.73 10.13 -19.10
CA SER A 234 -8.23 8.80 -19.41
C SER A 234 -8.19 8.46 -20.91
N LYS A 235 -8.95 9.19 -21.73
CA LYS A 235 -8.96 9.07 -23.20
C LYS A 235 -8.02 10.08 -23.87
N HIS A 236 -7.49 11.02 -23.10
CA HIS A 236 -6.62 12.05 -23.64
C HIS A 236 -5.26 11.46 -24.05
N PRO A 237 -4.69 11.80 -25.22
CA PRO A 237 -3.44 11.22 -25.70
C PRO A 237 -2.24 11.38 -24.74
N LYS A 238 -2.26 12.42 -23.91
CA LYS A 238 -1.20 12.72 -22.92
C LYS A 238 -1.41 12.06 -21.54
N PHE A 239 -2.41 11.19 -21.35
CA PHE A 239 -2.74 10.66 -20.03
C PHE A 239 -1.57 9.91 -19.36
N GLU A 240 -0.89 9.02 -20.09
CA GLU A 240 0.26 8.27 -19.59
C GLU A 240 1.46 9.19 -19.31
N GLU A 241 1.67 10.22 -20.12
CA GLU A 241 2.70 11.23 -19.89
C GLU A 241 2.43 11.99 -18.60
N ILE A 242 1.20 12.45 -18.39
CA ILE A 242 0.80 13.19 -17.18
C ILE A 242 1.03 12.33 -15.94
N LEU A 243 0.63 11.05 -15.95
CA LEU A 243 0.88 10.12 -14.85
C LEU A 243 2.38 9.98 -14.56
N THR A 244 3.19 9.80 -15.61
CA THR A 244 4.65 9.65 -15.50
C THR A 244 5.30 10.90 -14.90
N ARG A 245 4.92 12.09 -15.39
CA ARG A 245 5.44 13.36 -14.88
C ARG A 245 5.06 13.63 -13.44
N LEU A 246 3.88 13.18 -13.02
CA LEU A 246 3.41 13.26 -11.64
C LEU A 246 3.97 12.13 -10.75
N ARG A 247 4.71 11.16 -11.31
CA ARG A 247 5.18 9.93 -10.64
C ARG A 247 4.04 9.13 -10.00
N LEU A 248 2.91 9.12 -10.69
CA LEU A 248 1.72 8.35 -10.35
C LEU A 248 1.61 7.13 -11.24
N GLN A 249 1.02 6.07 -10.70
CA GLN A 249 0.67 4.86 -11.43
C GLN A 249 -0.84 4.66 -11.41
N LYS A 250 -1.39 4.11 -12.50
CA LYS A 250 -2.80 3.69 -12.58
C LYS A 250 -2.97 2.18 -12.51
N ARG A 251 -4.07 1.74 -11.89
CA ARG A 251 -4.58 0.35 -11.90
C ARG A 251 -6.10 0.37 -12.15
N GLY A 252 -6.69 -0.78 -12.47
CA GLY A 252 -8.14 -0.91 -12.55
C GLY A 252 -8.81 -0.86 -11.18
N THR A 253 -10.15 -0.83 -11.19
CA THR A 253 -10.98 -0.54 -10.00
C THR A 253 -10.87 -1.60 -8.91
N GLY A 254 -10.58 -2.86 -9.26
CA GLY A 254 -10.34 -3.96 -8.32
C GLY A 254 -8.87 -4.21 -8.00
N GLY A 255 -7.95 -3.33 -8.44
CA GLY A 255 -6.52 -3.47 -8.22
C GLY A 255 -5.71 -3.86 -9.46
N VAL A 256 -4.51 -4.42 -9.23
CA VAL A 256 -3.42 -4.51 -10.22
C VAL A 256 -3.73 -5.33 -11.46
N ASP A 257 -4.56 -6.37 -11.31
CA ASP A 257 -4.88 -7.30 -12.40
C ASP A 257 -6.32 -7.10 -12.93
N THR A 258 -6.93 -5.94 -12.66
CA THR A 258 -8.31 -5.64 -13.06
C THR A 258 -8.38 -4.48 -14.05
N ALA A 259 -9.44 -4.43 -14.86
CA ALA A 259 -9.73 -3.29 -15.73
C ALA A 259 -10.38 -2.14 -14.95
N ALA A 260 -10.28 -0.92 -15.47
CA ALA A 260 -11.08 0.20 -14.97
C ALA A 260 -12.54 0.01 -15.39
N VAL A 261 -13.47 0.08 -14.42
CA VAL A 261 -14.91 0.01 -14.66
C VAL A 261 -15.49 1.41 -14.52
N GLY A 262 -16.31 1.85 -15.48
CA GLY A 262 -16.97 3.15 -15.42
C GLY A 262 -16.03 4.36 -15.41
N ALA A 263 -14.84 4.22 -16.03
CA ALA A 263 -13.75 5.22 -15.99
C ALA A 263 -13.26 5.57 -14.57
N VAL A 264 -13.40 4.65 -13.63
CA VAL A 264 -12.85 4.75 -12.28
C VAL A 264 -11.48 4.07 -12.25
N PHE A 265 -10.45 4.86 -11.95
CA PHE A 265 -9.06 4.40 -11.87
C PHE A 265 -8.56 4.41 -10.43
N ASP A 266 -7.76 3.40 -10.07
CA ASP A 266 -6.94 3.41 -8.86
C ASP A 266 -5.63 4.14 -9.17
N ILE A 267 -5.54 5.40 -8.75
CA ILE A 267 -4.37 6.27 -8.93
C ILE A 267 -3.59 6.35 -7.63
N SER A 268 -2.28 6.09 -7.67
CA SER A 268 -1.42 6.05 -6.48
C SER A 268 0.02 6.44 -6.78
N ASN A 269 0.82 6.77 -5.77
CA ASN A 269 2.26 6.97 -5.91
C ASN A 269 2.95 5.71 -6.47
N ALA A 270 3.86 5.90 -7.43
CA ALA A 270 4.63 4.82 -8.04
C ALA A 270 5.84 4.38 -7.19
N ASP A 271 6.45 5.35 -6.49
CA ASP A 271 7.70 5.20 -5.74
C ASP A 271 7.46 4.99 -4.24
N ARG A 272 8.36 4.24 -3.61
CA ARG A 272 8.26 3.84 -2.18
C ARG A 272 9.55 4.07 -1.40
N LEU A 273 10.69 4.08 -2.09
CA LEU A 273 12.02 4.21 -1.51
C LEU A 273 12.66 5.55 -1.92
N GLY A 274 13.52 6.10 -1.05
CA GLY A 274 14.16 7.40 -1.25
C GLY A 274 13.32 8.65 -0.93
N SER A 275 12.04 8.51 -0.61
CA SER A 275 11.17 9.59 -0.15
C SER A 275 10.33 9.14 1.05
N SER A 276 9.89 10.08 1.88
CA SER A 276 9.10 9.80 3.08
C SER A 276 7.62 9.55 2.81
N GLU A 277 6.90 9.03 3.80
CA GLU A 277 5.45 8.82 3.72
C GLU A 277 4.69 10.12 3.46
N VAL A 278 5.03 11.20 4.16
CA VAL A 278 4.47 12.54 3.92
C VAL A 278 4.74 13.01 2.49
N GLU A 279 5.97 12.88 2.00
CA GLU A 279 6.34 13.31 0.63
C GLU A 279 5.54 12.52 -0.42
N GLN A 280 5.38 11.21 -0.22
CA GLN A 280 4.64 10.33 -1.11
C GLN A 280 3.13 10.63 -1.11
N VAL A 281 2.53 10.88 0.06
CA VAL A 281 1.10 11.24 0.14
C VAL A 281 0.86 12.66 -0.39
N GLN A 282 1.77 13.61 -0.14
CA GLN A 282 1.69 14.95 -0.73
C GLN A 282 1.71 14.87 -2.27
N LEU A 283 2.59 14.04 -2.84
CA LEU A 283 2.66 13.84 -4.29
C LEU A 283 1.33 13.33 -4.86
N VAL A 284 0.64 12.42 -4.16
CA VAL A 284 -0.69 11.93 -4.53
C VAL A 284 -1.73 13.04 -4.43
N VAL A 285 -1.77 13.78 -3.32
CA VAL A 285 -2.71 14.89 -3.12
C VAL A 285 -2.58 15.90 -4.26
N ASP A 286 -1.36 16.38 -4.53
CA ASP A 286 -1.11 17.39 -5.56
C ASP A 286 -1.48 16.87 -6.96
N GLY A 287 -1.06 15.65 -7.29
CA GLY A 287 -1.30 15.06 -8.60
C GLY A 287 -2.79 14.79 -8.84
N VAL A 288 -3.51 14.28 -7.84
CA VAL A 288 -4.96 14.03 -7.96
C VAL A 288 -5.73 15.34 -8.12
N LYS A 289 -5.39 16.41 -7.37
CA LYS A 289 -6.03 17.73 -7.53
C LYS A 289 -5.87 18.23 -8.96
N LEU A 290 -4.64 18.19 -9.52
CA LEU A 290 -4.38 18.60 -10.90
C LEU A 290 -5.16 17.76 -11.91
N MET A 291 -5.19 16.44 -11.74
CA MET A 291 -5.93 15.55 -12.65
C MET A 291 -7.44 15.81 -12.63
N VAL A 292 -8.01 16.13 -11.46
CA VAL A 292 -9.42 16.52 -11.35
C VAL A 292 -9.69 17.88 -12.01
N GLU A 293 -8.77 18.84 -11.91
CA GLU A 293 -8.89 20.11 -12.63
C GLU A 293 -8.83 19.93 -14.16
N MET A 294 -7.93 19.05 -14.64
CA MET A 294 -7.86 18.68 -16.06
C MET A 294 -9.15 18.01 -16.53
N GLU A 295 -9.70 17.06 -15.75
CA GLU A 295 -10.98 16.42 -16.06
C GLU A 295 -12.10 17.46 -16.19
N LYS A 296 -12.21 18.40 -15.24
CA LYS A 296 -13.19 19.50 -15.28
C LYS A 296 -13.05 20.42 -16.49
N LYS A 297 -11.83 20.70 -16.96
CA LYS A 297 -11.60 21.47 -18.19
C LYS A 297 -12.09 20.69 -19.42
N LEU A 298 -11.73 19.41 -19.50
CA LEU A 298 -12.12 18.55 -20.62
C LEU A 298 -13.65 18.35 -20.69
N GLU A 299 -14.34 18.24 -19.55
CA GLU A 299 -15.81 18.20 -19.49
C GLU A 299 -16.48 19.45 -20.08
N LYS A 300 -15.79 20.60 -20.02
CA LYS A 300 -16.23 21.87 -20.62
C LYS A 300 -15.75 22.06 -22.07
N GLY A 301 -15.11 21.07 -22.67
CA GLY A 301 -14.53 21.16 -24.01
C GLY A 301 -13.30 22.07 -24.10
N GLN A 302 -12.62 22.34 -22.99
CA GLN A 302 -11.42 23.19 -22.95
C GLN A 302 -10.14 22.36 -23.09
N SER A 303 -9.08 22.94 -23.67
CA SER A 303 -7.75 22.30 -23.72
C SER A 303 -7.06 22.29 -22.34
N ILE A 304 -6.21 21.27 -22.14
CA ILE A 304 -5.34 21.10 -20.96
C ILE A 304 -3.85 21.23 -21.31
N ASP A 305 -3.51 21.69 -22.52
CA ASP A 305 -2.11 21.80 -22.97
C ASP A 305 -1.26 22.75 -22.10
N ASP A 306 -1.91 23.76 -21.51
CA ASP A 306 -1.31 24.70 -20.55
C ASP A 306 -1.12 24.12 -19.14
N MET A 307 -1.64 22.93 -18.88
CA MET A 307 -1.65 22.29 -17.56
C MET A 307 -0.73 21.07 -17.46
N ILE A 308 -0.01 20.70 -18.53
CA ILE A 308 0.89 19.54 -18.50
C ILE A 308 2.01 19.81 -17.49
N PRO A 309 2.12 19.00 -16.42
CA PRO A 309 3.04 19.29 -15.32
C PRO A 309 4.51 19.17 -15.77
N ALA A 310 5.42 19.77 -15.00
CA ALA A 310 6.84 19.44 -15.11
C ALA A 310 7.10 18.01 -14.61
N GLN A 311 8.21 17.40 -15.04
CA GLN A 311 8.64 16.11 -14.51
C GLN A 311 9.06 16.29 -13.04
N LYS A 312 8.40 15.55 -12.13
CA LYS A 312 8.81 15.40 -10.73
C LYS A 312 9.89 14.32 -10.57
#